data_AF-A0A2W1LVD7-F1
#
_entry.id   AF-A0A2W1LVD7-F1
#
_cell.length_a   1.000
_cell.length_b   1.000
_cell.length_c   1.000
_cell.angle_alpha   90.00
_cell.angle_beta   90.00
_cell.angle_gamma   90.00
#
_symmetry.space_group_name_H-M   'P 1'
#
loop_
_entity.id
_entity.type
_entity.pdbx_description
1 polymer ?
#
loop_
_entity_poly.entity_id
_entity_poly.type
_entity_poly.pdbx_seq_one_letter_code
_entity_poly.pdbx_strand_id
1 'polypeptide(L)'
;MKIRPGHTPGVFPLNSRARRRRDAKRMLAAFAVSVVLLGILFASFVYIVDPLQHYRKPSWYPPMYSSEQRYQNPGLARHYEYDTIIIGTSMTENFLPSEVDAALGGQTLKLSMRGSTAAEQYEIAKLALKTGKPKRVLWGLDYFALRDGMRDDQGPFPGYLYDNKLWNDYRYWFNEFTFRQLTNGIMKNLLNDRDQELEYLYNWNSHVKFGEEHVLKHYAKARQSEVYFGLNETPIEVVQDNFSRYILPLVQEYSEVEFIFYYPPYSVLRHAVWQEANEQRFENQLTMKRWVQEQFGHLFNVRVYDFQTKADWTYNLDLYKDLSHHKQELNSQIIRLIGQDDSRYRVTLDNVEQFNEQLRQQIRQAAASMTYGLHRYRIYKQEGDQLKPATFSPKETASGGELLVPAKQAAELLGAALGWSPEDKKLILKGGGHELQFTVGSNAAVLDGSAEPLQVPAGITSGTMMIPLRYAAAALGWTVAVEPPDIRDHIWKLTRER
;
A
#
# COMPACT_ATOMS: atom_id res chain seq x y z
N MET A 1 -82.72 16.88 -71.28
CA MET A 1 -82.47 15.46 -71.53
C MET A 1 -81.15 15.30 -72.30
N LYS A 2 -80.05 15.01 -71.61
CA LYS A 2 -78.91 14.15 -72.05
C LYS A 2 -77.82 14.17 -70.97
N ILE A 3 -77.26 13.00 -70.72
CA ILE A 3 -76.46 12.58 -69.56
C ILE A 3 -74.98 12.42 -69.99
N ARG A 4 -74.04 12.95 -69.17
CA ARG A 4 -72.59 12.59 -68.96
C ARG A 4 -71.59 12.81 -70.13
N PRO A 5 -70.25 12.96 -69.91
CA PRO A 5 -69.37 12.32 -68.90
C PRO A 5 -68.49 13.33 -68.11
N GLY A 6 -67.72 13.02 -67.08
CA GLY A 6 -67.29 11.83 -66.38
C GLY A 6 -66.17 12.31 -65.45
N HIS A 7 -66.26 12.04 -64.14
CA HIS A 7 -65.18 12.36 -63.20
C HIS A 7 -63.97 11.49 -63.54
N THR A 8 -62.91 12.08 -64.09
CA THR A 8 -61.58 11.46 -64.14
C THR A 8 -60.98 11.49 -62.74
N PRO A 9 -60.59 10.34 -62.16
CA PRO A 9 -59.85 10.31 -60.91
C PRO A 9 -58.48 10.96 -61.13
N GLY A 10 -58.11 11.89 -60.26
CA GLY A 10 -56.79 12.52 -60.27
C GLY A 10 -55.68 11.48 -60.25
N VAL A 11 -54.84 11.49 -61.27
CA VAL A 11 -53.61 10.71 -61.34
C VAL A 11 -52.70 11.21 -60.21
N PHE A 12 -52.65 10.49 -59.09
CA PHE A 12 -51.57 10.67 -58.11
C PHE A 12 -50.23 10.43 -58.82
N PRO A 13 -49.28 11.39 -58.80
CA PRO A 13 -48.06 11.22 -59.56
C PRO A 13 -47.20 10.14 -58.91
N LEU A 14 -47.05 9.01 -59.63
CA LEU A 14 -46.10 7.92 -59.37
C LEU A 14 -44.64 8.45 -59.21
N ASN A 15 -44.36 9.65 -59.72
CA ASN A 15 -43.08 10.35 -59.60
C ASN A 15 -42.75 10.87 -58.19
N SER A 16 -43.74 11.00 -57.30
CA SER A 16 -43.51 11.54 -55.95
C SER A 16 -42.80 10.54 -55.02
N ARG A 17 -42.93 9.22 -55.25
CA ARG A 17 -42.25 8.19 -54.44
C ARG A 17 -40.80 8.01 -54.85
N ALA A 18 -40.50 8.03 -56.15
CA ALA A 18 -39.13 7.92 -56.67
C ALA A 18 -38.27 9.14 -56.28
N ARG A 19 -38.85 10.35 -56.36
CA ARG A 19 -38.21 11.60 -55.89
C ARG A 19 -37.97 11.58 -54.38
N ARG A 20 -38.99 11.24 -53.57
CA ARG A 20 -38.85 11.08 -52.12
C ARG A 20 -37.79 10.04 -51.73
N ARG A 21 -37.69 8.91 -52.44
CA ARG A 21 -36.65 7.90 -52.20
C ARG A 21 -35.25 8.41 -52.54
N ARG A 22 -35.11 9.20 -53.61
CA ARG A 22 -33.83 9.83 -54.00
C ARG A 22 -33.40 10.90 -52.99
N ASP A 23 -34.34 11.72 -52.53
CA ASP A 23 -34.08 12.76 -51.53
C ASP A 23 -33.76 12.14 -50.16
N ALA A 24 -34.46 11.07 -49.75
CA ALA A 24 -34.12 10.31 -48.55
C ALA A 24 -32.72 9.67 -48.62
N LYS A 25 -32.33 9.10 -49.76
CA LYS A 25 -30.96 8.58 -49.97
C LYS A 25 -29.91 9.69 -49.89
N ARG A 26 -30.19 10.87 -50.45
CA ARG A 26 -29.31 12.04 -50.36
C ARG A 26 -29.19 12.55 -48.93
N MET A 27 -30.30 12.62 -48.19
CA MET A 27 -30.29 13.00 -46.77
C MET A 27 -29.52 11.99 -45.92
N LEU A 28 -29.69 10.69 -46.15
CA LEU A 28 -28.95 9.66 -45.43
C LEU A 28 -27.45 9.72 -45.76
N ALA A 29 -27.09 9.92 -47.03
CA ALA A 29 -25.70 10.10 -47.43
C ALA A 29 -25.10 11.38 -46.83
N ALA A 30 -25.83 12.50 -46.86
CA ALA A 30 -25.39 13.75 -46.26
C ALA A 30 -25.23 13.62 -44.74
N PHE A 31 -26.17 12.95 -44.06
CA PHE A 31 -26.06 12.66 -42.63
C PHE A 31 -24.84 11.79 -42.33
N ALA A 32 -24.62 10.70 -43.08
CA ALA A 32 -23.45 9.85 -42.92
C ALA A 32 -22.14 10.61 -43.14
N VAL A 33 -22.06 11.45 -44.19
CA VAL A 33 -20.91 12.31 -44.46
C VAL A 33 -20.69 13.30 -43.32
N SER A 34 -21.75 13.96 -42.82
CA SER A 34 -21.65 14.88 -41.70
C SER A 34 -21.15 14.21 -40.41
N VAL A 35 -21.60 12.98 -40.13
CA VAL A 35 -21.11 12.19 -38.99
C VAL A 35 -19.62 11.87 -39.14
N VAL A 36 -19.18 11.46 -40.33
CA VAL A 36 -17.76 11.19 -40.61
C VAL A 36 -16.92 12.47 -40.48
N LEU A 37 -17.38 13.59 -41.04
CA LEU A 37 -16.68 14.88 -40.93
C LEU A 37 -16.58 15.36 -39.48
N LEU A 38 -17.67 15.21 -38.69
CA LEU A 38 -17.66 15.53 -37.26
C LEU A 38 -16.71 14.61 -36.50
N GLY A 39 -16.67 13.31 -36.83
CA GLY A 39 -15.75 12.36 -36.25
C GLY A 39 -14.28 12.71 -36.53
N ILE A 40 -13.97 13.07 -37.79
CA ILE A 40 -12.63 13.54 -38.18
C ILE A 40 -12.27 14.84 -37.46
N LEU A 41 -13.20 15.78 -37.35
CA LEU A 41 -12.98 17.03 -36.62
C LEU A 41 -12.63 16.76 -35.16
N PHE A 42 -13.40 15.88 -34.49
CA PHE A 42 -13.17 15.54 -33.09
C PHE A 42 -11.85 14.81 -32.88
N ALA A 43 -11.55 13.81 -33.71
CA ALA A 43 -10.27 13.10 -33.66
C ALA A 43 -9.09 14.04 -33.95
N SER A 44 -9.22 14.95 -34.92
CA SER A 44 -8.20 15.96 -35.23
C SER A 44 -8.00 16.91 -34.06
N PHE A 45 -9.09 17.35 -33.40
CA PHE A 45 -9.00 18.20 -32.21
C PHE A 45 -8.25 17.50 -31.08
N VAL A 46 -8.63 16.26 -30.72
CA VAL A 46 -7.94 15.50 -29.67
C VAL A 46 -6.49 15.19 -30.07
N TYR A 47 -6.22 14.93 -31.35
CA TYR A 47 -4.86 14.71 -31.83
C TYR A 47 -4.00 15.98 -31.82
N ILE A 48 -4.58 17.16 -32.09
CA ILE A 48 -3.86 18.45 -32.11
C ILE A 48 -3.60 18.94 -30.69
N VAL A 49 -4.64 18.94 -29.85
CA VAL A 49 -4.56 19.35 -28.45
C VAL A 49 -3.77 18.33 -27.66
N ASP A 50 -4.06 17.04 -27.82
CA ASP A 50 -3.40 15.95 -27.11
C ASP A 50 -3.34 16.15 -25.58
N PRO A 51 -4.52 16.22 -24.90
CA PRO A 51 -4.59 16.60 -23.48
C PRO A 51 -3.72 15.77 -22.54
N LEU A 52 -3.50 14.49 -22.86
CA LEU A 52 -2.70 13.56 -22.05
C LEU A 52 -1.29 13.33 -22.64
N GLN A 53 -0.93 14.09 -23.68
CA GLN A 53 0.38 14.09 -24.31
C GLN A 53 0.78 12.73 -24.90
N HIS A 54 -0.15 11.96 -25.49
CA HIS A 54 0.16 10.66 -26.09
C HIS A 54 0.93 10.77 -27.42
N TYR A 55 0.76 11.88 -28.13
CA TYR A 55 1.38 12.16 -29.42
C TYR A 55 2.51 13.19 -29.34
N ARG A 56 2.46 14.13 -28.40
CA ARG A 56 3.49 15.16 -28.21
C ARG A 56 3.40 15.87 -26.86
N LYS A 57 4.53 16.41 -26.41
CA LYS A 57 4.54 17.47 -25.40
C LYS A 57 4.04 18.79 -26.02
N PRO A 58 3.09 19.49 -25.41
CA PRO A 58 2.57 20.73 -25.99
C PRO A 58 3.62 21.85 -25.96
N SER A 59 3.65 22.64 -27.03
CA SER A 59 4.60 23.72 -27.25
C SER A 59 3.97 25.12 -27.27
N TRP A 60 2.64 25.20 -27.42
CA TRP A 60 1.90 26.45 -27.63
C TRP A 60 0.87 26.74 -26.54
N TYR A 61 0.78 25.88 -25.52
CA TYR A 61 -0.01 26.11 -24.30
C TYR A 61 0.63 25.37 -23.11
N PRO A 62 0.36 25.76 -21.85
CA PRO A 62 0.89 25.08 -20.67
C PRO A 62 0.41 23.62 -20.61
N PRO A 63 1.30 22.63 -20.39
CA PRO A 63 0.88 21.24 -20.22
C PRO A 63 -0.22 21.10 -19.16
N MET A 64 -1.11 20.13 -19.38
CA MET A 64 -2.15 19.76 -18.42
C MET A 64 -1.90 18.34 -17.99
N TYR A 65 -2.09 18.06 -16.70
CA TYR A 65 -1.84 16.73 -16.17
C TYR A 65 -3.10 16.16 -15.52
N SER A 66 -3.41 14.93 -15.90
CA SER A 66 -4.47 14.12 -15.33
C SER A 66 -3.99 13.40 -14.08
N SER A 67 -4.85 13.30 -13.07
CA SER A 67 -4.64 12.45 -11.88
C SER A 67 -4.76 10.94 -12.18
N GLU A 68 -5.34 10.57 -13.33
CA GLU A 68 -5.45 9.17 -13.75
C GLU A 68 -4.15 8.68 -14.37
N GLN A 69 -3.31 8.09 -13.54
CA GLN A 69 -1.94 7.65 -13.87
C GLN A 69 -1.89 6.67 -15.04
N ARG A 70 -2.82 5.71 -15.07
CA ARG A 70 -2.91 4.69 -16.14
C ARG A 70 -3.13 5.31 -17.53
N TYR A 71 -3.71 6.51 -17.59
CA TYR A 71 -3.92 7.26 -18.83
C TYR A 71 -2.82 8.30 -19.06
N GLN A 72 -2.34 8.99 -18.02
CA GLN A 72 -1.37 10.07 -18.15
C GLN A 72 0.07 9.57 -18.39
N ASN A 73 0.51 8.53 -17.67
CA ASN A 73 1.90 8.08 -17.65
C ASN A 73 2.45 7.71 -19.05
N PRO A 74 1.69 7.07 -19.96
CA PRO A 74 2.21 6.73 -21.29
C PRO A 74 2.59 7.94 -22.16
N GLY A 75 1.90 9.07 -22.00
CA GLY A 75 2.26 10.30 -22.70
C GLY A 75 3.53 10.91 -22.14
N LEU A 76 3.64 10.94 -20.79
CA LEU A 76 4.84 11.41 -20.11
C LEU A 76 6.08 10.59 -20.49
N ALA A 77 5.98 9.26 -20.44
CA ALA A 77 7.07 8.35 -20.75
C ALA A 77 7.62 8.54 -22.18
N ARG A 78 6.75 8.78 -23.17
CA ARG A 78 7.18 8.96 -24.57
C ARG A 78 7.83 10.32 -24.82
N HIS A 79 7.25 11.40 -24.30
CA HIS A 79 7.50 12.74 -24.84
C HIS A 79 8.21 13.71 -23.90
N TYR A 80 8.50 13.32 -22.66
CA TYR A 80 9.26 14.14 -21.72
C TYR A 80 10.72 13.69 -21.66
N GLU A 81 11.60 14.62 -21.27
CA GLU A 81 13.01 14.36 -21.02
C GLU A 81 13.18 13.90 -19.57
N TYR A 82 13.95 12.83 -19.39
CA TYR A 82 14.29 12.23 -18.12
C TYR A 82 15.39 11.19 -18.35
N ASP A 83 16.13 10.85 -17.32
CA ASP A 83 16.99 9.66 -17.29
C ASP A 83 16.79 8.80 -16.04
N THR A 84 15.96 9.23 -15.10
CA THR A 84 15.51 8.43 -13.95
C THR A 84 13.99 8.33 -13.97
N ILE A 85 13.43 7.14 -13.75
CA ILE A 85 11.98 6.97 -13.58
C ILE A 85 11.64 6.39 -12.20
N ILE A 86 10.48 6.78 -11.66
CA ILE A 86 9.92 6.19 -10.44
C ILE A 86 8.75 5.30 -10.82
N ILE A 87 8.79 4.04 -10.41
CA ILE A 87 7.77 3.01 -10.65
C ILE A 87 7.29 2.43 -9.32
N GLY A 88 6.01 2.13 -9.21
CA GLY A 88 5.44 1.46 -8.04
C GLY A 88 4.03 1.90 -7.75
N THR A 89 3.59 1.65 -6.52
CA THR A 89 2.21 1.85 -6.08
C THR A 89 1.99 3.27 -5.51
N SER A 90 0.93 3.45 -4.69
CA SER A 90 0.68 4.70 -3.95
C SER A 90 1.82 5.08 -3.01
N MET A 91 2.66 4.11 -2.62
CA MET A 91 3.85 4.33 -1.79
C MET A 91 4.93 5.16 -2.49
N THR A 92 4.85 5.27 -3.81
CA THR A 92 5.79 6.05 -4.64
C THR A 92 5.23 7.40 -5.09
N GLU A 93 3.92 7.66 -4.93
CA GLU A 93 3.26 8.88 -5.40
C GLU A 93 3.80 10.16 -4.75
N ASN A 94 4.29 10.06 -3.51
CA ASN A 94 4.76 11.20 -2.73
C ASN A 94 6.25 11.49 -2.88
N PHE A 95 7.01 10.74 -3.68
CA PHE A 95 8.36 11.20 -4.04
C PHE A 95 8.29 12.51 -4.83
N LEU A 96 9.22 13.40 -4.49
CA LEU A 96 9.50 14.62 -5.21
C LEU A 96 10.64 14.34 -6.21
N PRO A 97 10.42 14.51 -7.53
CA PRO A 97 11.47 14.41 -8.54
C PRO A 97 12.73 15.20 -8.18
N SER A 98 12.61 16.44 -7.69
CA SER A 98 13.76 17.26 -7.31
C SER A 98 14.63 16.65 -6.21
N GLU A 99 14.03 15.93 -5.25
CA GLU A 99 14.76 15.25 -4.18
C GLU A 99 15.44 13.97 -4.67
N VAL A 100 14.84 13.29 -5.66
CA VAL A 100 15.44 12.15 -6.34
C VAL A 100 16.63 12.61 -7.18
N ASP A 101 16.49 13.71 -7.91
CA ASP A 101 17.55 14.33 -8.69
C ASP A 101 18.74 14.73 -7.80
N ALA A 102 18.46 15.32 -6.64
CA ALA A 102 19.50 15.68 -5.67
C ALA A 102 20.24 14.47 -5.09
N ALA A 103 19.55 13.35 -4.88
CA ALA A 103 20.10 12.16 -4.25
C ALA A 103 20.81 11.21 -5.22
N LEU A 104 20.32 11.10 -6.46
CA LEU A 104 20.80 10.13 -7.45
C LEU A 104 21.44 10.77 -8.68
N GLY A 105 21.29 12.09 -8.85
CA GLY A 105 21.68 12.81 -10.05
C GLY A 105 20.76 12.50 -11.24
N GLY A 106 20.78 13.39 -12.23
CA GLY A 106 19.97 13.27 -13.44
C GLY A 106 18.65 14.03 -13.37
N GLN A 107 17.69 13.63 -14.20
CA GLN A 107 16.36 14.21 -14.27
C GLN A 107 15.30 13.11 -14.10
N THR A 108 14.47 13.27 -13.08
CA THR A 108 13.50 12.25 -12.67
C THR A 108 12.11 12.53 -13.24
N LEU A 109 11.47 11.46 -13.74
CA LEU A 109 10.05 11.46 -14.08
C LEU A 109 9.30 10.42 -13.24
N LYS A 110 8.25 10.86 -12.54
CA LYS A 110 7.41 9.99 -11.74
C LYS A 110 6.35 9.31 -12.61
N LEU A 111 6.40 7.98 -12.67
CA LEU A 111 5.46 7.13 -13.40
C LEU A 111 4.73 6.16 -12.43
N SER A 112 4.59 6.57 -11.17
CA SER A 112 3.85 5.87 -10.12
C SER A 112 2.41 5.61 -10.51
N MET A 113 1.85 4.49 -10.04
CA MET A 113 0.45 4.13 -10.26
C MET A 113 -0.18 3.57 -8.98
N ARG A 114 -1.14 4.28 -8.40
CA ARG A 114 -1.85 3.87 -7.18
C ARG A 114 -2.50 2.50 -7.35
N GLY A 115 -2.33 1.67 -6.32
CA GLY A 115 -2.89 0.32 -6.25
C GLY A 115 -2.51 -0.58 -7.43
N SER A 116 -1.44 -0.25 -8.17
CA SER A 116 -1.05 -1.01 -9.35
C SER A 116 -0.58 -2.41 -9.02
N THR A 117 -0.81 -3.33 -9.93
CA THR A 117 -0.16 -4.65 -9.91
C THR A 117 1.17 -4.64 -10.65
N ALA A 118 1.97 -5.68 -10.46
CA ALA A 118 3.23 -5.85 -11.16
C ALA A 118 3.03 -5.88 -12.68
N ALA A 119 1.90 -6.42 -13.16
CA ALA A 119 1.57 -6.43 -14.58
C ALA A 119 1.37 -5.01 -15.14
N GLU A 120 0.68 -4.14 -14.41
CA GLU A 120 0.50 -2.75 -14.84
C GLU A 120 1.82 -1.98 -14.78
N GLN A 121 2.60 -2.18 -13.71
CA GLN A 121 3.93 -1.59 -13.54
C GLN A 121 4.87 -2.02 -14.68
N TYR A 122 4.80 -3.28 -15.12
CA TYR A 122 5.55 -3.78 -16.27
C TYR A 122 5.21 -3.02 -17.56
N GLU A 123 3.94 -2.78 -17.85
CA GLU A 123 3.54 -2.07 -19.08
C GLU A 123 4.14 -0.65 -19.14
N ILE A 124 4.07 0.10 -18.04
CA ILE A 124 4.64 1.45 -18.01
C ILE A 124 6.18 1.46 -17.98
N ALA A 125 6.80 0.55 -17.21
CA ALA A 125 8.25 0.45 -17.13
C ALA A 125 8.85 0.03 -18.49
N LYS A 126 8.25 -0.97 -19.14
CA LYS A 126 8.62 -1.43 -20.48
C LYS A 126 8.48 -0.31 -21.52
N LEU A 127 7.38 0.45 -21.46
CA LEU A 127 7.18 1.57 -22.37
C LEU A 127 8.28 2.63 -22.21
N ALA A 128 8.61 3.00 -20.97
CA ALA A 128 9.67 3.97 -20.68
C ALA A 128 11.06 3.45 -21.10
N LEU A 129 11.40 2.20 -20.75
CA LEU A 129 12.69 1.58 -21.09
C LEU A 129 12.92 1.50 -22.61
N LYS A 130 11.88 1.17 -23.39
CA LYS A 130 11.94 1.14 -24.86
C LYS A 130 12.26 2.48 -25.52
N THR A 131 12.10 3.59 -24.80
CA THR A 131 12.50 4.91 -25.32
C THR A 131 14.02 5.10 -25.35
N GLY A 132 14.78 4.27 -24.61
CA GLY A 132 16.23 4.42 -24.42
C GLY A 132 16.62 5.60 -23.52
N LYS A 133 15.64 6.26 -22.87
CA LYS A 133 15.87 7.41 -21.98
C LYS A 133 16.31 7.01 -20.57
N PRO A 134 15.67 6.04 -19.88
CA PRO A 134 16.07 5.70 -18.51
C PRO A 134 17.50 5.16 -18.47
N LYS A 135 18.33 5.76 -17.61
CA LYS A 135 19.57 5.17 -17.08
C LYS A 135 19.34 4.54 -15.71
N ARG A 136 18.25 4.92 -15.03
CA ARG A 136 17.90 4.45 -13.70
C ARG A 136 16.41 4.27 -13.50
N VAL A 137 16.04 3.25 -12.74
CA VAL A 137 14.67 2.98 -12.29
C VAL A 137 14.66 2.88 -10.76
N LEU A 138 13.91 3.76 -10.10
CA LEU A 138 13.55 3.61 -8.68
C LEU A 138 12.20 2.89 -8.59
N TRP A 139 12.18 1.69 -8.01
CA TRP A 139 11.01 0.82 -7.99
C TRP A 139 10.60 0.43 -6.57
N GLY A 140 9.41 0.88 -6.13
CA GLY A 140 8.80 0.42 -4.88
C GLY A 140 8.24 -1.00 -5.00
N LEU A 141 8.79 -1.95 -4.23
CA LEU A 141 8.44 -3.36 -4.30
C LEU A 141 7.42 -3.73 -3.22
N ASP A 142 6.14 -3.64 -3.58
CA ASP A 142 5.02 -4.00 -2.71
C ASP A 142 4.58 -5.46 -2.94
N TYR A 143 4.59 -6.29 -1.89
CA TYR A 143 4.17 -7.71 -2.01
C TYR A 143 2.75 -7.85 -2.57
N PHE A 144 1.83 -6.96 -2.19
CA PHE A 144 0.46 -7.03 -2.69
C PHE A 144 0.36 -6.85 -4.21
N ALA A 145 1.27 -6.09 -4.83
CA ALA A 145 1.28 -5.87 -6.26
C ALA A 145 1.66 -7.13 -7.04
N LEU A 146 2.37 -8.07 -6.40
CA LEU A 146 2.78 -9.35 -6.98
C LEU A 146 1.74 -10.47 -6.81
N ARG A 147 0.74 -10.29 -5.94
CA ARG A 147 -0.26 -11.32 -5.64
C ARG A 147 -1.29 -11.49 -6.75
N ASP A 148 -1.55 -10.42 -7.49
CA ASP A 148 -2.58 -10.37 -8.52
C ASP A 148 -1.95 -10.08 -9.90
N GLY A 149 -2.58 -10.60 -10.96
CA GLY A 149 -2.24 -10.26 -12.34
C GLY A 149 -2.75 -8.86 -12.74
N MET A 150 -3.14 -8.68 -13.99
CA MET A 150 -3.91 -7.48 -14.38
C MET A 150 -5.23 -7.46 -13.60
N ARG A 151 -5.54 -6.32 -12.99
CA ARG A 151 -6.78 -6.11 -12.23
C ARG A 151 -7.84 -5.47 -13.10
N ASP A 152 -9.06 -6.01 -13.05
CA ASP A 152 -10.24 -5.45 -13.73
C ASP A 152 -11.12 -4.60 -12.80
N ASP A 153 -10.90 -4.65 -11.48
CA ASP A 153 -11.76 -4.01 -10.46
C ASP A 153 -11.56 -2.49 -10.35
N GLN A 154 -10.49 -1.94 -10.93
CA GLN A 154 -10.25 -0.50 -11.08
C GLN A 154 -10.67 0.02 -12.48
N GLY A 155 -11.44 -0.79 -13.22
CA GLY A 155 -11.75 -0.57 -14.63
C GLY A 155 -10.71 -1.22 -15.55
N PRO A 156 -11.03 -1.41 -16.85
CA PRO A 156 -10.12 -2.07 -17.78
C PRO A 156 -8.87 -1.23 -17.99
N PHE A 157 -7.70 -1.85 -17.83
CA PHE A 157 -6.42 -1.22 -18.12
C PHE A 157 -6.39 -0.71 -19.58
N PRO A 158 -6.03 0.56 -19.83
CA PRO A 158 -6.10 1.15 -21.17
C PRO A 158 -4.88 0.76 -22.01
N GLY A 159 -4.66 -0.53 -22.23
CA GLY A 159 -3.46 -1.08 -22.88
C GLY A 159 -3.19 -0.54 -24.30
N TYR A 160 -4.22 -0.05 -24.99
CA TYR A 160 -4.05 0.63 -26.28
C TYR A 160 -3.18 1.90 -26.18
N LEU A 161 -3.15 2.57 -25.03
CA LEU A 161 -2.29 3.74 -24.78
C LEU A 161 -0.81 3.37 -24.56
N TYR A 162 -0.50 2.08 -24.44
CA TYR A 162 0.84 1.54 -24.14
C TYR A 162 1.51 0.90 -25.35
N ASP A 163 0.80 0.74 -26.47
CA ASP A 163 1.36 0.25 -27.72
C ASP A 163 1.71 1.41 -28.69
N ASN A 164 2.09 1.09 -29.93
CA ASN A 164 2.43 2.07 -30.97
C ASN A 164 1.42 2.05 -32.14
N LYS A 165 0.18 1.57 -31.92
CA LYS A 165 -0.80 1.26 -32.97
C LYS A 165 -1.87 2.35 -33.10
N LEU A 166 -1.60 3.38 -33.89
CA LEU A 166 -2.54 4.49 -34.13
C LEU A 166 -3.98 4.09 -34.56
N TRP A 167 -4.19 2.91 -35.12
CA TRP A 167 -5.52 2.47 -35.55
C TRP A 167 -6.45 2.10 -34.39
N ASN A 168 -5.94 1.82 -33.18
CA ASN A 168 -6.76 1.52 -31.99
C ASN A 168 -6.98 2.76 -31.09
N ASP A 169 -6.30 3.87 -31.39
CA ASP A 169 -6.39 5.14 -30.68
C ASP A 169 -7.73 5.87 -30.82
N TYR A 170 -8.65 5.37 -31.66
CA TYR A 170 -10.02 5.87 -31.69
C TYR A 170 -10.68 5.81 -30.29
N ARG A 171 -10.22 4.90 -29.43
CA ARG A 171 -10.62 4.81 -28.02
C ARG A 171 -10.13 5.97 -27.16
N TYR A 172 -9.04 6.64 -27.57
CA TYR A 172 -8.57 7.89 -26.98
C TYR A 172 -9.32 9.08 -27.57
N TRP A 173 -9.41 9.14 -28.91
CA TRP A 173 -10.02 10.24 -29.65
C TRP A 173 -11.47 10.48 -29.31
N PHE A 174 -12.24 9.41 -29.14
CA PHE A 174 -13.68 9.48 -28.85
C PHE A 174 -14.01 9.21 -27.38
N ASN A 175 -13.02 9.32 -26.48
CA ASN A 175 -13.24 9.11 -25.06
C ASN A 175 -13.81 10.37 -24.39
N GLU A 176 -14.97 10.22 -23.76
CA GLU A 176 -15.54 11.26 -22.91
C GLU A 176 -14.59 11.66 -21.78
N PHE A 177 -13.88 10.68 -21.21
CA PHE A 177 -12.90 10.89 -20.16
C PHE A 177 -11.78 11.86 -20.59
N THR A 178 -11.25 11.69 -21.80
CA THR A 178 -10.19 12.56 -22.35
C THR A 178 -10.63 14.02 -22.41
N PHE A 179 -11.89 14.28 -22.81
CA PHE A 179 -12.45 15.62 -22.85
C PHE A 179 -12.64 16.21 -21.45
N ARG A 180 -13.11 15.41 -20.50
CA ARG A 180 -13.21 15.84 -19.09
C ARG A 180 -11.85 16.19 -18.50
N GLN A 181 -10.80 15.43 -18.80
CA GLN A 181 -9.45 15.73 -18.31
C GLN A 181 -8.90 17.02 -18.93
N LEU A 182 -9.20 17.29 -20.20
CA LEU A 182 -8.90 18.58 -20.82
C LEU A 182 -9.55 19.74 -20.06
N THR A 183 -10.87 19.69 -19.82
CA THR A 183 -11.58 20.76 -19.12
C THR A 183 -11.12 20.91 -17.66
N ASN A 184 -10.86 19.79 -16.98
CA ASN A 184 -10.37 19.79 -15.60
C ASN A 184 -8.96 20.39 -15.52
N GLY A 185 -8.07 20.03 -16.45
CA GLY A 185 -6.71 20.56 -16.54
C GLY A 185 -6.68 22.07 -16.75
N ILE A 186 -7.53 22.60 -17.65
CA ILE A 186 -7.68 24.05 -17.85
C ILE A 186 -8.08 24.73 -16.54
N MET A 187 -9.09 24.20 -15.84
CA MET A 187 -9.55 24.76 -14.57
C MET A 187 -8.48 24.71 -13.48
N LYS A 188 -7.75 23.60 -13.36
CA LYS A 188 -6.65 23.46 -12.41
C LYS A 188 -5.51 24.45 -12.68
N ASN A 189 -5.13 24.62 -13.95
CA ASN A 189 -4.12 25.60 -14.34
C ASN A 189 -4.55 27.05 -14.00
N LEU A 190 -5.82 27.40 -14.23
CA LEU A 190 -6.36 28.72 -13.86
C LEU A 190 -6.34 28.97 -12.35
N LEU A 191 -6.43 27.91 -11.55
CA LEU A 191 -6.40 27.96 -10.08
C LEU A 191 -4.99 27.85 -9.50
N ASN A 192 -3.94 27.77 -10.33
CA ASN A 192 -2.56 27.50 -9.90
C ASN A 192 -2.44 26.27 -8.99
N ASP A 193 -3.17 25.21 -9.33
CA ASP A 193 -3.14 23.95 -8.60
C ASP A 193 -1.77 23.27 -8.77
N ARG A 194 -1.11 22.96 -7.65
CA ARG A 194 0.21 22.31 -7.64
C ARG A 194 0.18 20.92 -8.28
N ASP A 195 -0.97 20.27 -8.37
CA ASP A 195 -1.14 19.01 -9.10
C ASP A 195 -0.81 19.15 -10.61
N GLN A 196 -0.68 20.38 -11.12
CA GLN A 196 -0.25 20.65 -12.49
C GLN A 196 1.27 20.85 -12.64
N GLU A 197 2.03 20.68 -11.57
CA GLU A 197 3.49 20.62 -11.61
C GLU A 197 3.94 19.15 -11.59
N LEU A 198 4.86 18.75 -12.48
CA LEU A 198 5.41 17.39 -12.48
C LEU A 198 6.03 16.99 -11.13
N GLU A 199 6.52 17.98 -10.39
CA GLU A 199 7.06 17.84 -9.04
C GLU A 199 6.04 17.20 -8.07
N TYR A 200 4.80 17.71 -8.09
CA TYR A 200 3.73 17.30 -7.18
C TYR A 200 2.68 16.42 -7.83
N LEU A 201 2.79 16.12 -9.12
CA LEU A 201 1.83 15.26 -9.83
C LEU A 201 1.61 13.95 -9.05
N TYR A 202 0.35 13.63 -8.72
CA TYR A 202 -0.07 12.48 -7.88
C TYR A 202 0.18 12.57 -6.37
N ASN A 203 0.91 13.59 -5.90
CA ASN A 203 1.23 13.74 -4.49
C ASN A 203 -0.05 14.02 -3.69
N TRP A 204 -0.38 13.13 -2.76
CA TRP A 204 -1.59 13.22 -1.96
C TRP A 204 -1.32 13.73 -0.53
N ASN A 205 -0.07 14.05 -0.20
CA ASN A 205 0.35 14.35 1.17
C ASN A 205 -0.41 15.52 1.80
N SER A 206 -0.67 16.61 1.07
CA SER A 206 -1.43 17.77 1.57
C SER A 206 -2.94 17.54 1.67
N HIS A 207 -3.46 16.45 1.11
CA HIS A 207 -4.89 16.17 0.97
C HIS A 207 -5.44 15.26 2.08
N VAL A 208 -4.59 14.84 3.01
CA VAL A 208 -4.91 13.84 4.04
C VAL A 208 -4.44 14.29 5.41
N LYS A 209 -4.94 13.61 6.45
CA LYS A 209 -4.48 13.79 7.82
C LYS A 209 -3.66 12.58 8.24
N PHE A 210 -2.56 12.86 8.93
CA PHE A 210 -1.68 11.86 9.54
C PHE A 210 -1.83 11.92 11.05
N GLY A 211 -1.51 10.83 11.75
CA GLY A 211 -1.55 10.81 13.21
C GLY A 211 -1.86 9.44 13.77
N GLU A 212 -1.29 9.15 14.93
CA GLU A 212 -1.49 7.90 15.67
C GLU A 212 -2.97 7.52 15.84
N GLU A 213 -3.82 8.49 16.19
CA GLU A 213 -5.27 8.27 16.36
C GLU A 213 -5.92 7.67 15.10
N HIS A 214 -5.57 8.19 13.92
CA HIS A 214 -6.11 7.70 12.65
C HIS A 214 -5.61 6.28 12.36
N VAL A 215 -4.33 5.99 12.62
CA VAL A 215 -3.74 4.68 12.39
C VAL A 215 -4.38 3.63 13.31
N LEU A 216 -4.56 3.93 14.59
CA LEU A 216 -5.16 3.01 15.55
C LEU A 216 -6.63 2.70 15.23
N LYS A 217 -7.40 3.68 14.73
CA LYS A 217 -8.76 3.44 14.21
C LYS A 217 -8.74 2.44 13.04
N HIS A 218 -7.80 2.58 12.11
CA HIS A 218 -7.64 1.62 11.01
C HIS A 218 -7.15 0.26 11.51
N TYR A 219 -6.25 0.22 12.50
CA TYR A 219 -5.79 -1.00 13.16
C TYR A 219 -6.95 -1.79 13.77
N ALA A 220 -7.77 -1.14 14.60
CA ALA A 220 -8.92 -1.77 15.24
C ALA A 220 -9.92 -2.33 14.21
N LYS A 221 -10.19 -1.58 13.14
CA LYS A 221 -11.04 -2.04 12.04
C LYS A 221 -10.43 -3.24 11.30
N ALA A 222 -9.14 -3.16 10.95
CA ALA A 222 -8.44 -4.18 10.18
C ALA A 222 -8.41 -5.53 10.91
N ARG A 223 -8.17 -5.54 12.22
CA ARG A 223 -8.21 -6.77 13.04
C ARG A 223 -9.58 -7.47 13.05
N GLN A 224 -10.66 -6.73 12.84
CA GLN A 224 -12.01 -7.29 12.77
C GLN A 224 -12.37 -7.74 11.36
N SER A 225 -12.08 -6.93 10.34
CA SER A 225 -12.54 -7.17 8.98
C SER A 225 -11.61 -8.07 8.17
N GLU A 226 -10.29 -7.96 8.34
CA GLU A 226 -9.34 -8.67 7.48
C GLU A 226 -9.23 -10.16 7.81
N VAL A 227 -9.64 -10.61 9.00
CA VAL A 227 -9.70 -12.04 9.36
C VAL A 227 -10.64 -12.80 8.42
N TYR A 228 -11.77 -12.20 8.04
CA TYR A 228 -12.77 -12.84 7.17
C TYR A 228 -12.33 -12.87 5.70
N PHE A 229 -11.65 -11.83 5.21
CA PHE A 229 -11.12 -11.77 3.84
C PHE A 229 -9.72 -12.38 3.71
N GLY A 230 -9.11 -12.73 4.84
CA GLY A 230 -7.75 -13.24 4.94
C GLY A 230 -7.65 -14.76 4.76
N LEU A 231 -8.73 -15.52 4.66
CA LEU A 231 -8.65 -16.99 4.68
C LEU A 231 -7.95 -17.59 3.45
N ASN A 232 -8.01 -16.93 2.29
CA ASN A 232 -7.34 -17.40 1.07
C ASN A 232 -6.11 -16.53 0.79
N GLU A 233 -4.94 -17.16 0.70
CA GLU A 233 -3.71 -16.53 0.22
C GLU A 233 -3.37 -17.05 -1.18
N THR A 234 -2.89 -16.16 -2.04
CA THR A 234 -2.33 -16.53 -3.34
C THR A 234 -1.15 -17.49 -3.11
N PRO A 235 -1.11 -18.66 -3.79
CA PRO A 235 0.03 -19.57 -3.71
C PRO A 235 1.33 -18.84 -4.02
N ILE A 236 2.38 -19.12 -3.25
CA ILE A 236 3.67 -18.41 -3.38
C ILE A 236 4.26 -18.55 -4.78
N GLU A 237 4.01 -19.68 -5.45
CA GLU A 237 4.46 -19.97 -6.81
C GLU A 237 3.86 -19.00 -7.83
N VAL A 238 2.61 -18.58 -7.64
CA VAL A 238 1.95 -17.57 -8.49
C VAL A 238 2.57 -16.20 -8.26
N VAL A 239 2.91 -15.87 -7.02
CA VAL A 239 3.59 -14.60 -6.69
C VAL A 239 5.00 -14.56 -7.31
N GLN A 240 5.72 -15.68 -7.25
CA GLN A 240 7.02 -15.87 -7.90
C GLN A 240 6.94 -15.81 -9.43
N ASP A 241 5.92 -16.43 -10.04
CA ASP A 241 5.66 -16.35 -11.48
C ASP A 241 5.41 -14.91 -11.92
N ASN A 242 4.57 -14.18 -11.19
CA ASN A 242 4.31 -12.77 -11.48
C ASN A 242 5.60 -11.93 -11.43
N PHE A 243 6.45 -12.13 -10.43
CA PHE A 243 7.75 -11.46 -10.40
C PHE A 243 8.63 -11.84 -11.61
N SER A 244 8.71 -13.14 -11.91
CA SER A 244 9.50 -13.69 -13.03
C SER A 244 9.00 -13.24 -14.39
N ARG A 245 7.71 -12.88 -14.49
CA ARG A 245 7.07 -12.43 -15.71
C ARG A 245 7.14 -10.93 -15.92
N TYR A 246 7.00 -10.16 -14.85
CA TYR A 246 6.75 -8.71 -14.93
C TYR A 246 7.90 -7.84 -14.42
N ILE A 247 8.85 -8.38 -13.66
CA ILE A 247 9.98 -7.60 -13.14
C ILE A 247 11.29 -8.13 -13.69
N LEU A 248 11.58 -9.41 -13.45
CA LEU A 248 12.87 -10.01 -13.78
C LEU A 248 13.31 -9.82 -15.25
N PRO A 249 12.42 -9.97 -16.27
CA PRO A 249 12.82 -9.83 -17.67
C PRO A 249 13.27 -8.41 -18.02
N LEU A 250 12.67 -7.38 -17.41
CA LEU A 250 13.08 -5.99 -17.66
C LEU A 250 14.48 -5.72 -17.11
N VAL A 251 14.79 -6.25 -15.94
CA VAL A 251 16.11 -6.08 -15.32
C VAL A 251 17.20 -6.78 -16.15
N GLN A 252 16.88 -7.95 -16.71
CA GLN A 252 17.79 -8.73 -17.54
C GLN A 252 17.96 -8.14 -18.96
N GLU A 253 16.88 -7.66 -19.57
CA GLU A 253 16.90 -7.08 -20.93
C GLU A 253 17.66 -5.75 -20.99
N TYR A 254 17.52 -4.91 -19.95
CA TYR A 254 18.12 -3.57 -19.88
C TYR A 254 19.30 -3.54 -18.90
N SER A 255 20.32 -4.37 -19.16
CA SER A 255 21.49 -4.52 -18.28
C SER A 255 22.33 -3.25 -18.07
N GLU A 256 22.20 -2.27 -18.98
CA GLU A 256 22.82 -0.94 -18.92
C GLU A 256 22.07 0.03 -17.99
N VAL A 257 20.85 -0.30 -17.61
CA VAL A 257 20.00 0.51 -16.72
C VAL A 257 20.19 0.04 -15.29
N GLU A 258 20.40 0.99 -14.38
CA GLU A 258 20.47 0.73 -12.95
C GLU A 258 19.06 0.58 -12.35
N PHE A 259 18.73 -0.58 -11.79
CA PHE A 259 17.48 -0.82 -11.10
C PHE A 259 17.66 -0.76 -9.58
N ILE A 260 16.97 0.18 -8.95
CA ILE A 260 16.96 0.38 -7.50
C ILE A 260 15.59 0.00 -6.97
N PHE A 261 15.50 -1.14 -6.30
CA PHE A 261 14.32 -1.59 -5.59
C PHE A 261 14.36 -1.18 -4.12
N TYR A 262 13.20 -0.89 -3.55
CA TYR A 262 13.07 -0.76 -2.10
C TYR A 262 11.74 -1.32 -1.59
N TYR A 263 11.75 -1.91 -0.40
CA TYR A 263 10.53 -2.30 0.32
C TYR A 263 10.02 -1.09 1.12
N PRO A 264 8.80 -0.58 0.84
CA PRO A 264 8.26 0.58 1.55
C PRO A 264 8.04 0.31 3.06
N PRO A 265 8.36 1.26 3.94
CA PRO A 265 8.24 1.09 5.38
C PRO A 265 6.78 1.24 5.83
N TYR A 266 6.01 0.16 5.80
CA TYR A 266 4.70 0.15 6.45
C TYR A 266 4.84 0.24 7.98
N SER A 267 3.79 0.68 8.67
CA SER A 267 3.80 0.66 10.14
C SER A 267 3.95 -0.77 10.64
N VAL A 268 4.56 -0.95 11.82
CA VAL A 268 4.69 -2.28 12.44
C VAL A 268 3.32 -2.93 12.67
N LEU A 269 2.28 -2.10 12.89
CA LEU A 269 0.90 -2.56 13.02
C LEU A 269 0.34 -3.17 11.74
N ARG A 270 0.75 -2.71 10.54
CA ARG A 270 0.32 -3.34 9.30
C ARG A 270 0.79 -4.79 9.23
N HIS A 271 2.06 -5.01 9.56
CA HIS A 271 2.66 -6.34 9.58
C HIS A 271 2.06 -7.21 10.69
N ALA A 272 1.80 -6.64 11.87
CA ALA A 272 1.12 -7.34 12.96
C ALA A 272 -0.28 -7.83 12.55
N VAL A 273 -1.10 -6.98 11.91
CA VAL A 273 -2.42 -7.43 11.42
C VAL A 273 -2.28 -8.51 10.36
N TRP A 274 -1.31 -8.41 9.45
CA TRP A 274 -1.12 -9.48 8.46
C TRP A 274 -0.75 -10.80 9.09
N GLN A 275 0.17 -10.81 10.07
CA GLN A 275 0.50 -12.02 10.81
C GLN A 275 -0.70 -12.58 11.59
N GLU A 276 -1.48 -11.72 12.27
CA GLU A 276 -2.65 -12.14 13.06
C GLU A 276 -3.81 -12.65 12.18
N ALA A 277 -4.08 -11.99 11.05
CA ALA A 277 -5.22 -12.30 10.20
C ALA A 277 -4.93 -13.42 9.17
N ASN A 278 -3.68 -13.54 8.71
CA ASN A 278 -3.23 -14.58 7.79
C ASN A 278 -1.72 -14.76 7.91
N GLU A 279 -1.30 -15.68 8.78
CA GLU A 279 0.10 -16.02 9.00
C GLU A 279 0.82 -16.38 7.69
N GLN A 280 0.19 -17.19 6.83
CA GLN A 280 0.77 -17.58 5.54
C GLN A 280 1.08 -16.36 4.64
N ARG A 281 0.22 -15.34 4.63
CA ARG A 281 0.46 -14.09 3.87
C ARG A 281 1.67 -13.34 4.41
N PHE A 282 1.84 -13.31 5.73
CA PHE A 282 3.01 -12.70 6.33
C PHE A 282 4.27 -13.51 6.01
N GLU A 283 4.22 -14.84 6.13
CA GLU A 283 5.34 -15.72 5.77
C GLU A 283 5.73 -15.61 4.30
N ASN A 284 4.76 -15.54 3.39
CA ASN A 284 5.01 -15.38 1.96
C ASN A 284 5.76 -14.09 1.64
N GLN A 285 5.51 -13.00 2.38
CA GLN A 285 6.26 -11.76 2.20
C GLN A 285 7.75 -11.93 2.51
N LEU A 286 8.06 -12.62 3.61
CA LEU A 286 9.45 -12.86 4.04
C LEU A 286 10.16 -13.85 3.10
N THR A 287 9.44 -14.89 2.67
CA THR A 287 9.91 -15.83 1.65
C THR A 287 10.20 -15.12 0.33
N MET A 288 9.31 -14.21 -0.11
CA MET A 288 9.53 -13.43 -1.33
C MET A 288 10.75 -12.53 -1.22
N LYS A 289 11.05 -11.93 -0.06
CA LYS A 289 12.27 -11.12 0.10
C LYS A 289 13.53 -11.93 -0.17
N ARG A 290 13.64 -13.12 0.42
CA ARG A 290 14.76 -14.04 0.17
C ARG A 290 14.81 -14.46 -1.29
N TRP A 291 13.69 -14.92 -1.83
CA TRP A 291 13.62 -15.45 -3.18
C TRP A 291 13.95 -14.39 -4.24
N VAL A 292 13.47 -13.15 -4.08
CA VAL A 292 13.82 -12.02 -4.95
C VAL A 292 15.33 -11.76 -4.92
N GLN A 293 15.94 -11.85 -3.75
CA GLN A 293 17.38 -11.67 -3.60
C GLN A 293 18.19 -12.81 -4.24
N GLU A 294 17.66 -14.04 -4.25
CA GLU A 294 18.23 -15.16 -5.02
C GLU A 294 18.18 -14.89 -6.54
N GLN A 295 17.11 -14.25 -7.04
CA GLN A 295 17.01 -13.88 -8.46
C GLN A 295 17.95 -12.71 -8.83
N PHE A 296 18.09 -11.75 -7.92
CA PHE A 296 18.91 -10.54 -8.15
C PHE A 296 20.38 -10.70 -7.81
N GLY A 297 20.78 -11.71 -7.02
CA GLY A 297 22.13 -11.83 -6.45
C GLY A 297 23.27 -11.88 -7.48
N HIS A 298 22.98 -12.19 -8.74
CA HIS A 298 23.95 -12.25 -9.83
C HIS A 298 23.89 -11.03 -10.78
N LEU A 299 22.96 -10.10 -10.56
CA LEU A 299 22.73 -8.95 -11.43
C LEU A 299 23.42 -7.71 -10.86
N PHE A 300 24.50 -7.27 -11.52
CA PHE A 300 25.32 -6.15 -11.06
C PHE A 300 24.61 -4.79 -11.18
N ASN A 301 23.59 -4.68 -12.04
CA ASN A 301 22.81 -3.48 -12.25
C ASN A 301 21.65 -3.33 -11.26
N VAL A 302 21.60 -4.15 -10.20
CA VAL A 302 20.51 -4.16 -9.23
C VAL A 302 20.94 -3.73 -7.84
N ARG A 303 20.11 -2.91 -7.22
CA ARG A 303 20.23 -2.42 -5.85
C ARG A 303 18.92 -2.65 -5.10
N VAL A 304 18.97 -3.26 -3.91
CA VAL A 304 17.77 -3.55 -3.11
C VAL A 304 17.92 -2.98 -1.70
N TYR A 305 16.91 -2.25 -1.23
CA TYR A 305 16.85 -1.70 0.12
C TYR A 305 15.60 -2.15 0.88
N ASP A 306 15.71 -2.32 2.19
CA ASP A 306 14.58 -2.64 3.06
C ASP A 306 14.49 -1.65 4.22
N PHE A 307 13.41 -0.87 4.24
CA PHE A 307 13.14 0.11 5.29
C PHE A 307 12.08 -0.39 6.28
N GLN A 308 11.52 -1.59 6.11
CA GLN A 308 10.49 -2.17 6.99
C GLN A 308 11.03 -2.50 8.39
N THR A 309 12.36 -2.60 8.54
CA THR A 309 13.01 -2.81 9.85
C THR A 309 13.47 -1.51 10.51
N LYS A 310 13.27 -0.33 9.91
CA LYS A 310 13.63 0.94 10.53
C LYS A 310 12.60 1.34 11.60
N ALA A 311 12.83 0.89 12.83
CA ALA A 311 11.90 1.05 13.95
C ALA A 311 11.49 2.51 14.23
N ASP A 312 12.41 3.48 14.10
CA ASP A 312 12.10 4.91 14.28
C ASP A 312 10.99 5.41 13.36
N TRP A 313 10.80 4.74 12.20
CA TRP A 313 9.72 5.03 11.28
C TRP A 313 8.53 4.13 11.55
N THR A 314 8.73 2.80 11.56
CA THR A 314 7.62 1.84 11.60
C THR A 314 6.82 1.86 12.91
N TYR A 315 7.41 2.35 14.01
CA TYR A 315 6.71 2.58 15.29
C TYR A 315 6.16 3.99 15.46
N ASN A 316 6.58 4.96 14.65
CA ASN A 316 6.10 6.33 14.75
C ASN A 316 4.83 6.51 13.93
N LEU A 317 3.68 6.26 14.56
CA LEU A 317 2.38 6.27 13.88
C LEU A 317 1.96 7.66 13.40
N ASP A 318 2.56 8.75 13.90
CA ASP A 318 2.29 10.10 13.41
C ASP A 318 2.81 10.36 12.00
N LEU A 319 3.63 9.45 11.48
CA LEU A 319 4.13 9.48 10.11
C LEU A 319 3.13 8.88 9.11
N TYR A 320 2.01 8.32 9.57
CA TYR A 320 1.07 7.57 8.73
C TYR A 320 -0.37 8.09 8.81
N LYS A 321 -1.12 7.95 7.71
CA LYS A 321 -2.58 8.24 7.66
C LYS A 321 -3.45 7.01 7.93
N ASP A 322 -2.89 5.84 7.68
CA ASP A 322 -3.47 4.51 7.90
C ASP A 322 -2.33 3.52 8.19
N LEU A 323 -2.57 2.21 8.15
CA LEU A 323 -1.55 1.23 8.50
C LEU A 323 -0.33 1.23 7.56
N SER A 324 -0.45 1.71 6.32
CA SER A 324 0.59 1.58 5.29
C SER A 324 1.12 2.91 4.78
N HIS A 325 0.26 3.90 4.57
CA HIS A 325 0.59 5.11 3.81
C HIS A 325 1.27 6.18 4.67
N HIS A 326 2.54 6.48 4.35
CA HIS A 326 3.37 7.44 5.07
C HIS A 326 3.41 8.85 4.44
N LYS A 327 3.83 9.83 5.24
CA LYS A 327 4.12 11.20 4.79
C LYS A 327 5.16 11.24 3.68
N GLN A 328 5.09 12.28 2.85
CA GLN A 328 6.12 12.64 1.88
C GLN A 328 7.51 12.72 2.51
N GLU A 329 7.62 13.22 3.74
CA GLU A 329 8.91 13.33 4.43
C GLU A 329 9.66 11.99 4.50
N LEU A 330 8.94 10.87 4.61
CA LEU A 330 9.56 9.54 4.59
C LEU A 330 10.04 9.18 3.19
N ASN A 331 9.31 9.54 2.12
CA ASN A 331 9.84 9.42 0.75
C ASN A 331 11.14 10.21 0.60
N SER A 332 11.19 11.45 1.11
CA SER A 332 12.39 12.29 1.09
C SER A 332 13.55 11.64 1.87
N GLN A 333 13.29 11.02 3.02
CA GLN A 333 14.31 10.33 3.81
C GLN A 333 14.78 9.03 3.14
N ILE A 334 13.86 8.24 2.58
CA ILE A 334 14.15 7.01 1.84
C ILE A 334 15.12 7.31 0.71
N ILE A 335 14.81 8.31 -0.12
CA ILE A 335 15.65 8.60 -1.29
C ILE A 335 17.03 9.12 -0.90
N ARG A 336 17.13 9.90 0.19
CA ARG A 336 18.43 10.32 0.73
C ARG A 336 19.28 9.13 1.18
N LEU A 337 18.71 8.15 1.89
CA LEU A 337 19.44 6.96 2.34
C LEU A 337 19.84 6.06 1.16
N ILE A 338 19.00 5.95 0.13
CA ILE A 338 19.32 5.25 -1.11
C ILE A 338 20.47 5.95 -1.86
N GLY A 339 20.42 7.28 -1.98
CA GLY A 339 21.47 8.07 -2.63
C GLY A 339 22.81 8.04 -1.90
N GLN A 340 22.78 7.89 -0.58
CA GLN A 340 23.96 7.66 0.25
C GLN A 340 24.49 6.22 0.19
N ASP A 341 23.76 5.31 -0.45
CA ASP A 341 24.00 3.87 -0.44
C ASP A 341 24.21 3.30 0.97
N ASP A 342 23.31 3.64 1.89
CA ASP A 342 23.44 3.27 3.29
C ASP A 342 23.36 1.74 3.47
N SER A 343 24.50 1.14 3.80
CA SER A 343 24.66 -0.32 3.92
C SER A 343 23.79 -0.94 5.01
N ARG A 344 23.29 -0.16 5.97
CA ARG A 344 22.41 -0.64 7.04
C ARG A 344 21.04 -1.09 6.51
N TYR A 345 20.62 -0.54 5.37
CA TYR A 345 19.33 -0.84 4.74
C TYR A 345 19.50 -1.64 3.46
N ARG A 346 20.74 -1.93 3.06
CA ARG A 346 21.06 -2.69 1.87
C ARG A 346 20.76 -4.18 2.07
N VAL A 347 19.95 -4.75 1.19
CA VAL A 347 19.61 -6.18 1.22
C VAL A 347 20.54 -6.96 0.28
N THR A 348 20.99 -8.10 0.76
CA THR A 348 21.84 -9.07 0.07
C THR A 348 21.42 -10.47 0.48
N LEU A 349 21.88 -11.50 -0.25
CA LEU A 349 21.53 -12.88 0.08
C LEU A 349 22.04 -13.27 1.48
N ASP A 350 23.14 -12.67 1.92
CA ASP A 350 23.79 -12.96 3.20
C ASP A 350 23.04 -12.37 4.40
N ASN A 351 22.28 -11.29 4.20
CA ASN A 351 21.63 -10.56 5.30
C ASN A 351 20.09 -10.51 5.24
N VAL A 352 19.46 -11.01 4.17
CA VAL A 352 17.99 -10.97 4.02
C VAL A 352 17.25 -11.66 5.17
N GLU A 353 17.81 -12.75 5.71
CA GLU A 353 17.21 -13.42 6.86
C GLU A 353 17.32 -12.62 8.15
N GLN A 354 18.35 -11.78 8.29
CA GLN A 354 18.46 -10.86 9.40
C GLN A 354 17.34 -9.80 9.34
N PHE A 355 17.05 -9.25 8.16
CA PHE A 355 15.91 -8.33 7.98
C PHE A 355 14.57 -9.02 8.30
N ASN A 356 14.37 -10.25 7.82
CA ASN A 356 13.17 -11.03 8.10
C ASN A 356 12.99 -11.26 9.61
N GLU A 357 14.04 -11.70 10.30
CA GLU A 357 13.99 -11.95 11.73
C GLU A 357 13.82 -10.66 12.54
N GLN A 358 14.44 -9.56 12.13
CA GLN A 358 14.22 -8.24 12.75
C GLN A 358 12.77 -7.80 12.63
N LEU A 359 12.13 -7.98 11.48
CA LEU A 359 10.72 -7.65 11.28
C LEU A 359 9.82 -8.52 12.17
N ARG A 360 10.07 -9.84 12.25
CA ARG A 360 9.38 -10.73 13.20
C ARG A 360 9.53 -10.27 14.64
N GLN A 361 10.74 -9.88 15.04
CA GLN A 361 11.01 -9.37 16.38
C GLN A 361 10.24 -8.09 16.66
N GLN A 362 10.19 -7.14 15.73
CA GLN A 362 9.40 -5.92 15.89
C GLN A 362 7.91 -6.23 16.10
N ILE A 363 7.34 -7.12 15.30
CA ILE A 363 5.93 -7.52 15.48
C ILE A 363 5.69 -8.19 16.84
N ARG A 364 6.59 -9.10 17.24
CA ARG A 364 6.52 -9.76 18.56
C ARG A 364 6.66 -8.76 19.72
N GLN A 365 7.32 -7.62 19.51
CA GLN A 365 7.50 -6.56 20.50
C GLN A 365 6.39 -5.49 20.44
N ALA A 366 5.63 -5.37 19.36
CA ALA A 366 4.62 -4.32 19.18
C ALA A 366 3.31 -4.64 19.91
N ALA A 367 2.88 -3.78 20.83
CA ALA A 367 1.57 -3.84 21.47
C ALA A 367 0.88 -2.48 21.37
N ALA A 368 -0.39 -2.46 20.94
CA ALA A 368 -1.13 -1.23 20.72
C ALA A 368 -2.54 -1.30 21.30
N SER A 369 -3.02 -0.17 21.79
CA SER A 369 -4.40 0.05 22.20
C SER A 369 -4.88 1.42 21.74
N MET A 370 -6.20 1.59 21.63
CA MET A 370 -6.79 2.88 21.23
C MET A 370 -6.47 4.01 22.21
N THR A 371 -6.33 3.68 23.49
CA THR A 371 -6.17 4.67 24.57
C THR A 371 -4.70 5.00 24.83
N TYR A 372 -3.81 4.02 24.74
CA TYR A 372 -2.41 4.17 25.15
C TYR A 372 -1.42 4.19 23.98
N GLY A 373 -1.90 4.13 22.73
CA GLY A 373 -1.03 4.26 21.57
C GLY A 373 -0.32 2.96 21.23
N LEU A 374 0.75 3.06 20.43
CA LEU A 374 1.66 1.95 20.13
C LEU A 374 2.88 2.02 21.04
N HIS A 375 3.21 0.87 21.64
CA HIS A 375 4.37 0.67 22.47
C HIS A 375 5.17 -0.55 22.02
N ARG A 376 6.46 -0.54 22.32
CA ARG A 376 7.39 -1.64 22.12
C ARG A 376 7.70 -2.30 23.46
N TYR A 377 7.59 -3.62 23.54
CA TYR A 377 7.85 -4.42 24.73
C TYR A 377 8.90 -5.48 24.46
N ARG A 378 10.02 -5.41 25.17
CA ARG A 378 11.13 -6.38 25.16
C ARG A 378 11.21 -7.04 26.52
N ILE A 379 10.58 -8.20 26.62
CA ILE A 379 10.40 -8.91 27.88
C ILE A 379 11.37 -10.08 27.92
N TYR A 380 12.13 -10.17 29.01
CA TYR A 380 13.11 -11.21 29.23
C TYR A 380 12.85 -11.87 30.58
N LYS A 381 12.93 -13.19 30.62
CA LYS A 381 12.92 -13.98 31.86
C LYS A 381 14.33 -14.50 32.13
N GLN A 382 14.79 -14.33 33.37
CA GLN A 382 16.05 -14.89 33.80
C GLN A 382 15.91 -16.41 34.03
N GLU A 383 16.76 -17.18 33.37
CA GLU A 383 16.90 -18.63 33.56
C GLU A 383 18.39 -18.96 33.75
N GLY A 384 18.78 -19.18 35.00
CA GLY A 384 20.19 -19.26 35.37
C GLY A 384 20.90 -17.92 35.11
N ASP A 385 21.98 -17.97 34.33
CA ASP A 385 22.77 -16.79 33.93
C ASP A 385 22.32 -16.21 32.58
N GLN A 386 21.27 -16.77 31.96
CA GLN A 386 20.77 -16.33 30.65
C GLN A 386 19.45 -15.56 30.77
N LEU A 387 19.29 -14.55 29.91
CA LEU A 387 18.03 -13.86 29.68
C LEU A 387 17.34 -14.44 28.45
N LYS A 388 16.22 -15.12 28.64
CA LYS A 388 15.41 -15.65 27.53
C LYS A 388 14.29 -14.68 27.17
N PRO A 389 14.12 -14.33 25.89
CA PRO A 389 13.02 -13.47 25.46
C PRO A 389 11.68 -14.18 25.65
N ALA A 390 10.69 -13.43 26.12
CA ALA A 390 9.30 -13.87 26.27
C ALA A 390 8.40 -13.04 25.34
N THR A 391 7.47 -13.70 24.65
CA THR A 391 6.58 -13.07 23.69
C THR A 391 5.15 -13.54 23.91
N PHE A 392 4.20 -12.65 23.64
CA PHE A 392 2.79 -12.88 23.90
C PHE A 392 1.95 -12.57 22.66
N SER A 393 0.90 -13.36 22.46
CA SER A 393 -0.09 -13.11 21.41
C SER A 393 -1.46 -13.68 21.80
N PRO A 394 -2.54 -12.88 21.76
CA PRO A 394 -2.56 -11.43 21.52
C PRO A 394 -1.91 -10.66 22.68
N LYS A 395 -1.67 -9.35 22.53
CA LYS A 395 -1.16 -8.48 23.60
C LYS A 395 -1.64 -7.04 23.42
N GLU A 396 -1.79 -6.30 24.51
CA GLU A 396 -2.32 -4.93 24.48
C GLU A 396 -1.63 -4.04 25.52
N THR A 397 -1.22 -2.84 25.12
CA THR A 397 -0.64 -1.85 26.04
C THR A 397 -1.72 -1.16 26.87
N ALA A 398 -1.44 -0.95 28.14
CA ALA A 398 -2.35 -0.38 29.11
C ALA A 398 -1.69 0.74 29.94
N SER A 399 -2.47 1.33 30.84
CA SER A 399 -2.05 2.45 31.70
C SER A 399 -0.72 2.18 32.43
N GLY A 400 0.09 3.22 32.61
CA GLY A 400 1.37 3.11 33.33
C GLY A 400 2.40 2.21 32.65
N GLY A 401 2.25 2.00 31.33
CA GLY A 401 3.11 1.11 30.56
C GLY A 401 2.87 -0.37 30.83
N GLU A 402 1.80 -0.75 31.51
CA GLU A 402 1.45 -2.15 31.76
C GLU A 402 1.14 -2.91 30.46
N LEU A 403 1.33 -4.23 30.44
CA LEU A 403 1.05 -5.07 29.29
C LEU A 403 0.03 -6.13 29.67
N LEU A 404 -1.13 -6.07 28.99
CA LEU A 404 -2.13 -7.11 29.05
C LEU A 404 -1.73 -8.26 28.14
N VAL A 405 -1.62 -9.46 28.70
CA VAL A 405 -1.22 -10.69 28.00
C VAL A 405 -2.15 -11.85 28.35
N PRO A 406 -2.20 -12.93 27.55
CA PRO A 406 -3.07 -14.06 27.82
C PRO A 406 -2.67 -14.74 29.13
N ALA A 407 -3.64 -14.96 30.02
CA ALA A 407 -3.44 -15.53 31.35
C ALA A 407 -2.66 -16.85 31.31
N LYS A 408 -2.94 -17.70 30.31
CA LYS A 408 -2.24 -18.98 30.11
C LYS A 408 -0.75 -18.81 29.81
N GLN A 409 -0.40 -17.87 28.92
CA GLN A 409 0.99 -17.60 28.55
C GLN A 409 1.75 -16.93 29.72
N ALA A 410 1.08 -16.04 30.46
CA ALA A 410 1.67 -15.46 31.68
C ALA A 410 1.92 -16.53 32.76
N ALA A 411 0.95 -17.42 33.00
CA ALA A 411 1.11 -18.51 33.97
C ALA A 411 2.29 -19.43 33.62
N GLU A 412 2.43 -19.79 32.34
CA GLU A 412 3.56 -20.57 31.84
C GLU A 412 4.90 -19.84 32.04
N LEU A 413 4.97 -18.55 31.68
CA LEU A 413 6.17 -17.76 31.87
C LEU A 413 6.59 -17.70 33.34
N LEU A 414 5.63 -17.46 34.24
CA LEU A 414 5.85 -17.25 35.67
C LEU A 414 5.99 -18.57 36.47
N GLY A 415 5.76 -19.72 35.82
CA GLY A 415 5.77 -21.03 36.49
C GLY A 415 4.62 -21.21 37.48
N ALA A 416 3.44 -20.68 37.16
CA ALA A 416 2.25 -20.73 38.00
C ALA A 416 1.19 -21.71 37.46
N ALA A 417 0.46 -22.37 38.36
CA ALA A 417 -0.73 -23.13 38.02
C ALA A 417 -1.91 -22.17 37.79
N LEU A 418 -2.70 -22.43 36.75
CA LEU A 418 -3.85 -21.60 36.36
C LEU A 418 -5.17 -22.36 36.61
N GLY A 419 -6.10 -21.72 37.30
CA GLY A 419 -7.49 -22.15 37.45
C GLY A 419 -8.46 -21.07 36.93
N TRP A 420 -9.56 -21.48 36.31
CA TRP A 420 -10.61 -20.59 35.82
C TRP A 420 -11.97 -21.05 36.33
N SER A 421 -12.72 -20.16 36.98
CA SER A 421 -14.13 -20.34 37.34
C SER A 421 -14.99 -19.48 36.40
N PRO A 422 -15.69 -20.10 35.42
CA PRO A 422 -16.57 -19.37 34.52
C PRO A 422 -17.76 -18.71 35.23
N GLU A 423 -18.32 -19.37 36.24
CA GLU A 423 -19.49 -18.90 36.99
C GLU A 423 -19.17 -17.63 37.78
N ASP A 424 -18.02 -17.62 38.45
CA ASP A 424 -17.56 -16.47 39.24
C ASP A 424 -16.82 -15.42 38.39
N LYS A 425 -16.55 -15.72 37.11
CA LYS A 425 -15.66 -14.94 36.24
C LYS A 425 -14.31 -14.66 36.90
N LYS A 426 -13.76 -15.68 37.58
CA LYS A 426 -12.52 -15.59 38.35
C LYS A 426 -11.42 -16.44 37.73
N LEU A 427 -10.26 -15.82 37.59
CA LEU A 427 -9.00 -16.48 37.30
C LEU A 427 -8.19 -16.61 38.59
N ILE A 428 -7.60 -17.77 38.84
CA ILE A 428 -6.72 -18.04 39.97
C ILE A 428 -5.35 -18.46 39.42
N LEU A 429 -4.29 -17.82 39.89
CA LEU A 429 -2.90 -18.17 39.61
C LEU A 429 -2.21 -18.57 40.92
N LYS A 430 -1.56 -19.73 40.93
CA LYS A 430 -0.79 -20.22 42.10
C LYS A 430 0.65 -20.44 41.70
N GLY A 431 1.57 -19.68 42.27
CA GLY A 431 2.99 -19.73 41.94
C GLY A 431 3.82 -19.00 42.98
N GLY A 432 5.04 -19.48 43.21
CA GLY A 432 5.95 -18.83 44.16
C GLY A 432 5.52 -18.84 45.63
N GLY A 433 4.57 -19.69 46.00
CA GLY A 433 3.99 -19.71 47.36
C GLY A 433 2.80 -18.76 47.53
N HIS A 434 2.44 -18.01 46.49
CA HIS A 434 1.33 -17.05 46.49
C HIS A 434 0.13 -17.56 45.69
N GLU A 435 -1.07 -17.12 46.10
CA GLU A 435 -2.32 -17.28 45.36
C GLU A 435 -2.85 -15.90 44.95
N LEU A 436 -2.92 -15.66 43.64
CA LEU A 436 -3.42 -14.43 43.06
C LEU A 436 -4.73 -14.70 42.31
N GLN A 437 -5.77 -13.92 42.60
CA GLN A 437 -7.08 -14.01 41.95
C GLN A 437 -7.43 -12.72 41.23
N PHE A 438 -7.90 -12.86 39.99
CA PHE A 438 -8.48 -11.77 39.21
C PHE A 438 -9.97 -12.03 38.97
N THR A 439 -10.80 -11.00 39.19
CA THR A 439 -12.20 -11.00 38.74
C THR A 439 -12.31 -10.12 37.50
N VAL A 440 -12.97 -10.61 36.43
CA VAL A 440 -13.09 -9.87 35.16
C VAL A 440 -13.69 -8.48 35.39
N GLY A 441 -13.00 -7.43 34.94
CA GLY A 441 -13.43 -6.04 35.02
C GLY A 441 -13.29 -5.39 36.41
N SER A 442 -12.77 -6.11 37.40
CA SER A 442 -12.53 -5.58 38.75
C SER A 442 -11.27 -4.71 38.80
N ASN A 443 -11.36 -3.57 39.49
CA ASN A 443 -10.21 -2.71 39.82
C ASN A 443 -9.49 -3.17 41.11
N ALA A 444 -9.70 -4.41 41.52
CA ALA A 444 -9.00 -5.06 42.62
C ALA A 444 -8.71 -6.52 42.28
N ALA A 445 -7.55 -7.00 42.73
CA ALA A 445 -7.18 -8.41 42.74
C ALA A 445 -7.17 -8.93 44.18
N VAL A 446 -7.21 -10.24 44.37
CA VAL A 446 -7.06 -10.86 45.71
C VAL A 446 -5.72 -11.59 45.75
N LEU A 447 -4.79 -11.13 46.59
CA LEU A 447 -3.49 -11.75 46.82
C LEU A 447 -3.47 -12.36 48.21
N ASP A 448 -3.28 -13.68 48.30
CA ASP A 448 -3.23 -14.43 49.56
C ASP A 448 -4.42 -14.14 50.51
N GLY A 449 -5.60 -13.92 49.93
CA GLY A 449 -6.84 -13.60 50.64
C GLY A 449 -7.05 -12.12 50.96
N SER A 450 -6.05 -11.25 50.74
CA SER A 450 -6.18 -9.78 50.87
C SER A 450 -6.58 -9.13 49.55
N ALA A 451 -7.51 -8.17 49.59
CA ALA A 451 -7.88 -7.40 48.41
C ALA A 451 -6.88 -6.26 48.18
N GLU A 452 -6.26 -6.24 47.00
CA GLU A 452 -5.26 -5.26 46.59
C GLU A 452 -5.77 -4.42 45.40
N PRO A 453 -5.50 -3.11 45.36
CA PRO A 453 -5.91 -2.26 44.26
C PRO A 453 -5.21 -2.65 42.96
N LEU A 454 -5.97 -2.68 41.87
CA LEU A 454 -5.49 -3.04 40.53
C LEU A 454 -5.70 -1.87 39.57
N GLN A 455 -4.61 -1.27 39.10
CA GLN A 455 -4.67 -0.12 38.19
C GLN A 455 -5.19 -0.46 36.80
N VAL A 456 -4.84 -1.66 36.31
CA VAL A 456 -5.25 -2.16 35.00
C VAL A 456 -6.05 -3.44 35.21
N PRO A 457 -7.39 -3.42 35.05
CA PRO A 457 -8.22 -4.58 35.30
C PRO A 457 -7.92 -5.72 34.33
N ALA A 458 -7.99 -6.95 34.81
CA ALA A 458 -8.02 -8.12 33.96
C ALA A 458 -9.35 -8.19 33.19
N GLY A 459 -9.33 -8.69 31.97
CA GLY A 459 -10.49 -8.64 31.07
C GLY A 459 -10.47 -9.72 30.01
N ILE A 460 -11.59 -9.89 29.30
CA ILE A 460 -11.68 -10.83 28.18
C ILE A 460 -11.62 -10.04 26.87
N THR A 461 -10.60 -10.31 26.05
CA THR A 461 -10.45 -9.74 24.71
C THR A 461 -10.54 -10.87 23.69
N SER A 462 -11.52 -10.81 22.77
CA SER A 462 -11.76 -11.82 21.74
C SER A 462 -11.77 -13.26 22.27
N GLY A 463 -12.44 -13.48 23.41
CA GLY A 463 -12.55 -14.80 24.06
C GLY A 463 -11.33 -15.25 24.86
N THR A 464 -10.27 -14.44 24.93
CA THR A 464 -9.06 -14.73 25.70
C THR A 464 -9.03 -13.91 27.00
N MET A 465 -8.81 -14.56 28.14
CA MET A 465 -8.60 -13.88 29.42
C MET A 465 -7.22 -13.22 29.43
N MET A 466 -7.20 -11.89 29.52
CA MET A 466 -6.02 -11.03 29.53
C MET A 466 -5.76 -10.51 30.94
N ILE A 467 -4.50 -10.56 31.40
CA ILE A 467 -4.09 -10.08 32.72
C ILE A 467 -2.90 -9.11 32.64
N PRO A 468 -2.76 -8.18 33.60
CA PRO A 468 -1.61 -7.28 33.68
C PRO A 468 -0.35 -8.05 34.10
N LEU A 469 0.59 -8.21 33.17
CA LEU A 469 1.74 -9.09 33.34
C LEU A 469 2.68 -8.65 34.48
N ARG A 470 3.02 -7.37 34.56
CA ARG A 470 3.98 -6.89 35.57
C ARG A 470 3.37 -6.96 36.97
N TYR A 471 2.08 -6.64 37.12
CA TYR A 471 1.37 -6.85 38.37
C TYR A 471 1.35 -8.33 38.77
N ALA A 472 0.97 -9.22 37.85
CA ALA A 472 0.91 -10.66 38.12
C ALA A 472 2.28 -11.25 38.47
N ALA A 473 3.34 -10.81 37.80
CA ALA A 473 4.71 -11.21 38.09
C ALA A 473 5.11 -10.79 39.51
N ALA A 474 4.93 -9.51 39.87
CA ALA A 474 5.24 -8.99 41.19
C ALA A 474 4.47 -9.70 42.31
N ALA A 475 3.16 -9.91 42.13
CA ALA A 475 2.31 -10.60 43.08
C ALA A 475 2.68 -12.07 43.29
N LEU A 476 3.32 -12.71 42.31
CA LEU A 476 3.80 -14.10 42.41
C LEU A 476 5.29 -14.20 42.78
N GLY A 477 5.88 -13.12 43.31
CA GLY A 477 7.24 -13.10 43.85
C GLY A 477 8.34 -12.92 42.81
N TRP A 478 8.03 -12.37 41.63
CA TRP A 478 9.04 -11.99 40.63
C TRP A 478 9.39 -10.50 40.75
N THR A 479 10.67 -10.18 40.64
CA THR A 479 11.14 -8.80 40.46
C THR A 479 11.08 -8.46 38.97
N VAL A 480 10.44 -7.33 38.64
CA VAL A 480 10.39 -6.81 37.27
C VAL A 480 11.24 -5.55 37.17
N ALA A 481 12.49 -5.69 36.74
CA ALA A 481 13.33 -4.54 36.45
C ALA A 481 12.90 -3.93 35.12
N VAL A 482 12.59 -2.63 35.14
CA VAL A 482 12.23 -1.84 33.95
C VAL A 482 13.41 -0.95 33.61
N GLU A 483 14.02 -1.15 32.43
CA GLU A 483 15.11 -0.27 31.97
C GLU A 483 14.52 0.89 31.17
N PRO A 484 14.75 2.16 31.57
CA PRO A 484 14.36 3.31 30.75
C PRO A 484 15.39 3.51 29.62
N PRO A 485 14.95 3.97 28.44
CA PRO A 485 15.06 5.40 28.20
C PRO A 485 13.87 6.06 27.45
N ASP A 486 12.81 5.33 27.11
CA ASP A 486 11.65 5.87 26.36
C ASP A 486 10.33 5.40 26.99
N ILE A 487 9.35 6.31 27.13
CA ILE A 487 8.00 6.03 27.65
C ILE A 487 7.27 4.98 26.80
N ARG A 488 7.64 4.86 25.52
CA ARG A 488 7.04 3.94 24.56
C ARG A 488 7.89 2.70 24.25
N ASP A 489 9.08 2.56 24.84
CA ASP A 489 9.94 1.38 24.69
C ASP A 489 10.26 0.76 26.04
N HIS A 490 9.57 -0.32 26.34
CA HIS A 490 9.61 -1.03 27.61
C HIS A 490 10.54 -2.23 27.54
N ILE A 491 11.64 -2.20 28.30
CA ILE A 491 12.49 -3.38 28.51
C ILE A 491 12.23 -3.92 29.89
N TRP A 492 11.72 -5.14 29.98
CA TRP A 492 11.42 -5.81 31.25
C TRP A 492 12.31 -7.02 31.45
N LYS A 493 12.96 -7.09 32.61
CA LYS A 493 13.72 -8.26 33.04
C LYS A 493 13.03 -8.84 34.27
N LEU A 494 12.44 -10.02 34.10
CA LEU A 494 11.79 -10.79 35.15
C LEU A 494 12.83 -11.68 35.80
N THR A 495 13.12 -11.42 37.07
CA THR A 495 14.06 -12.17 37.88
C THR A 495 13.35 -12.70 39.11
N ARG A 496 13.83 -13.81 39.67
CA ARG A 496 13.29 -14.36 40.91
C ARG A 496 14.46 -14.58 41.86
N GLU A 497 14.34 -14.07 43.07
CA GLU A 497 15.32 -14.33 44.11
C GLU A 497 15.31 -15.83 44.42
N ARG A 498 16.50 -16.42 44.55
CA ARG A 498 16.68 -17.87 44.75
C ARG A 498 16.27 -18.29 46.15
#